data_AF-A0A3B8U559-F1
#
_entry.id   AF-A0A3B8U559-F1
#
_cell.length_a   1.000
_cell.length_b   1.000
_cell.length_c   1.000
_cell.angle_alpha   90.00
_cell.angle_beta   90.00
_cell.angle_gamma   90.00
#
_symmetry.space_group_name_H-M   'P 1'
#
loop_
_entity.id
_entity.type
_entity.pdbx_description
1 polymer ?
#
loop_
_entity_poly.entity_id
_entity_poly.type
_entity_poly.pdbx_seq_one_letter_code
_entity_poly.pdbx_strand_id
1 'polypeptide(L)' 'INAGVREGIIDPKDGWTVRTKDGKPTAQWEHTILITESGHEVLTHF' A
#
# COMPACT_ATOMS: atom_id res chain seq x y z
N ILE A 1 5.03 6.12 -8.61
CA ILE A 1 4.48 5.28 -9.70
C ILE A 1 4.42 3.84 -9.22
N ASN A 2 3.33 3.13 -9.47
CA ASN A 2 3.27 1.68 -9.28
C ASN A 2 3.36 1.03 -10.66
N ALA A 3 4.42 0.26 -10.92
CA ALA A 3 4.77 -0.26 -12.24
C ALA A 3 4.61 -1.78 -12.38
N GLY A 4 4.33 -2.48 -11.27
CA GLY A 4 4.22 -3.93 -11.26
C GLY A 4 2.82 -4.45 -11.52
N VAL A 5 2.72 -5.75 -11.77
CA VAL A 5 1.44 -6.46 -11.94
C VAL A 5 0.72 -6.67 -10.61
N ARG A 6 -0.60 -6.93 -10.69
CA ARG A 6 -1.43 -7.18 -9.49
C ARG A 6 -1.02 -8.46 -8.75
N GLU A 7 -0.50 -9.47 -9.46
CA GLU A 7 -0.12 -10.74 -8.87
C GLU A 7 1.09 -10.56 -7.94
N GLY A 8 0.93 -10.99 -6.68
CA GLY A 8 1.99 -10.99 -5.68
C GLY A 8 2.51 -12.39 -5.37
N ILE A 9 3.71 -12.46 -4.84
CA ILE A 9 4.32 -13.67 -4.26
C ILE A 9 4.77 -13.32 -2.84
N ILE A 10 4.39 -14.14 -1.86
CA ILE A 10 4.88 -14.05 -0.48
C ILE A 10 6.21 -14.79 -0.39
N ASP A 11 7.22 -14.15 0.21
CA ASP A 11 8.52 -14.77 0.44
C ASP A 11 8.38 -15.99 1.38
N PRO A 12 8.72 -17.21 0.93
CA PRO A 12 8.54 -18.41 1.74
C PRO A 12 9.52 -18.49 2.92
N LYS A 13 10.58 -17.67 2.96
CA LYS A 13 11.55 -17.67 4.05
C LYS A 13 11.04 -16.91 5.27
N ASP A 14 10.40 -15.76 5.05
CA ASP A 14 9.91 -14.91 6.13
C ASP A 14 8.38 -14.98 6.31
N GLY A 15 7.63 -15.38 5.28
CA GLY A 15 6.17 -15.46 5.31
C GLY A 15 5.45 -14.12 5.25
N TRP A 16 6.16 -13.01 5.02
CA TRP A 16 5.66 -11.64 5.12
C TRP A 16 5.96 -10.78 3.90
N THR A 17 7.18 -10.85 3.35
CA THR A 17 7.60 -9.95 2.28
C THR A 17 6.81 -10.25 1.01
N VAL A 18 6.02 -9.29 0.54
CA VAL A 18 5.26 -9.40 -0.72
C VAL A 18 6.00 -8.67 -1.84
N ARG A 19 6.24 -9.36 -2.95
CA ARG A 19 6.83 -8.79 -4.18
C ARG A 19 5.90 -9.03 -5.36
N THR A 20 5.88 -8.11 -6.33
CA THR A 20 5.12 -8.32 -7.57
C THR A 20 5.72 -9.47 -8.36
N LYS A 21 4.88 -10.24 -9.04
CA LYS A 21 5.29 -11.42 -9.82
C LYS A 21 6.26 -11.06 -10.96
N ASP A 22 6.22 -9.83 -11.47
CA ASP A 22 7.09 -9.33 -12.52
C ASP A 22 8.35 -8.60 -12.00
N GLY A 23 8.52 -8.50 -10.67
CA GLY A 23 9.69 -7.89 -10.03
C GLY A 23 9.87 -6.39 -10.25
N LYS A 24 8.88 -5.70 -10.84
CA LYS A 24 8.96 -4.26 -11.11
C LYS A 24 8.69 -3.42 -9.86
N PRO A 25 9.15 -2.16 -9.83
CA PRO A 25 8.92 -1.27 -8.69
C PRO A 25 7.44 -1.06 -8.35
N THR A 26 7.14 -1.06 -7.05
CA THR A 26 5.84 -0.69 -6.48
C THR A 26 5.99 0.51 -5.54
N ALA A 27 4.89 1.23 -5.31
CA ALA A 27 4.80 2.33 -4.37
C ALA A 27 3.41 2.33 -3.70
N GLN A 28 3.36 2.73 -2.43
CA GLN A 28 2.14 2.84 -1.64
C GLN A 28 2.25 4.08 -0.72
N TRP A 29 1.09 4.69 -0.46
CA TRP A 29 0.90 5.75 0.54
C TRP A 29 -0.34 5.40 1.34
N GLU A 30 -0.39 5.84 2.60
CA GLU A 30 -1.49 5.54 3.50
C GLU A 30 -1.85 6.77 4.33
N HIS A 31 -3.15 7.07 4.41
CA HIS A 31 -3.70 8.02 5.36
C HIS A 31 -4.82 7.38 6.17
N THR A 32 -4.85 7.68 7.47
CA THR A 32 -6.02 7.39 8.31
C THR A 32 -6.95 8.59 8.26
N ILE A 33 -8.24 8.35 7.98
CA ILE A 33 -9.23 9.41 7.75
C ILE A 33 -10.37 9.31 8.77
N LEU A 34 -10.71 10.44 9.41
CA LEU A 34 -11.90 10.60 10.24
C LEU A 34 -13.02 11.23 9.40
N ILE A 35 -14.21 10.62 9.42
CA ILE A 35 -15.42 11.19 8.81
C ILE A 35 -16.10 12.11 9.82
N THR A 36 -16.45 13.32 9.39
CA THR A 36 -17.12 14.33 10.20
C THR A 36 -18.48 14.70 9.60
N GLU A 37 -19.29 15.49 10.31
CA GLU A 37 -20.61 15.90 9.82
C GLU A 37 -20.55 16.69 8.50
N SER A 38 -19.46 17.41 8.25
CA SER A 38 -19.29 18.29 7.09
C SER A 38 -18.26 17.80 6.07
N GLY A 39 -17.58 16.68 6.32
CA GLY A 39 -16.54 16.16 5.42
C GLY A 39 -15.63 15.11 6.06
N HIS A 40 -14.32 15.30 5.91
CA HIS A 40 -13.31 14.39 6.44
C HIS A 40 -12.06 15.12 6.92
N GLU A 41 -11.35 14.51 7.86
CA GLU A 41 -10.05 14.95 8.37
C GLU A 41 -9.01 13.86 8.13
N VAL A 42 -7.85 14.25 7.61
CA VAL A 42 -6.69 13.35 7.46
C VAL A 42 -5.93 13.35 8.79
N LEU A 43 -5.96 12.25 9.54
CA LEU A 43 -5.34 12.17 10.87
C LEU A 43 -3.81 12.00 10.81
N THR A 44 -3.27 11.60 9.67
CA THR A 44 -1.83 11.30 9.48
C THR A 44 -1.21 12.22 8.42
N HIS A 45 -1.47 13.52 8.52
CA HIS A 45 -0.82 14.55 7.70
C HIS A 45 0.54 14.96 8.30
N PHE A 46 1.45 15.48 7.48
CA PHE A 46 2.77 16.00 7.88
C PHE A 46 2.75 17.52 8.03
#